data_AF-A0A913XYR2-F1
#
_entry.id   AF-A0A913XYR2-F1
#
_cell.length_a   1.000
_cell.length_b   1.000
_cell.length_c   1.000
_cell.angle_alpha   90.00
_cell.angle_beta   90.00
_cell.angle_gamma   90.00
#
_symmetry.space_group_name_H-M   'P 1'
#
loop_
_entity.id
_entity.type
_entity.pdbx_description
1 polymer ?
#
loop_
_entity_poly.entity_id
_entity_poly.type
_entity_poly.pdbx_seq_one_letter_code
_entity_poly.pdbx_strand_id
1 'polypeptide(L)'
;MSYSGDEQLNSEASHVKNQSSTDDESDSMSDSQGSDESDSSQVSSDEDDDDDSGNWERIQDEARERHKNKFETLVRHYEQEGESHEVAEAKAENDLLPTYRKEFRKVLFEYLKWIHDLRKNYIFRQIMKTKQDLMDVDGFQWEEAMEAAIHKRKFMLNKLFQHIEIPDNVDVEM
;
A
#
# COMPACT_ATOMS: atom_id res chain seq x y z
N MET A 1 -46.88 -12.19 60.59
CA MET A 1 -45.95 -11.14 61.05
C MET A 1 -44.69 -11.32 60.22
N SER A 2 -44.56 -10.80 59.00
CA SER A 2 -44.51 -9.38 58.57
C SER A 2 -43.50 -8.58 59.39
N TYR A 3 -42.33 -8.28 58.81
CA TYR A 3 -41.94 -6.93 58.39
C TYR A 3 -40.71 -6.97 57.46
N SER A 4 -40.76 -6.09 56.46
CA SER A 4 -39.81 -5.82 55.37
C SER A 4 -38.71 -4.83 55.75
N GLY A 5 -37.70 -4.72 54.88
CA GLY A 5 -36.96 -3.47 54.57
C GLY A 5 -35.76 -3.14 55.47
N ASP A 6 -34.55 -3.04 54.92
CA ASP A 6 -34.09 -1.83 54.23
C ASP A 6 -32.69 -2.00 53.62
N GLU A 7 -32.52 -1.31 52.50
CA GLU A 7 -31.32 -1.09 51.70
C GLU A 7 -30.23 -0.34 52.47
N GLN A 8 -28.96 -0.60 52.12
CA GLN A 8 -28.03 0.51 51.86
C GLN A 8 -26.90 0.06 50.94
N LEU A 9 -26.99 0.57 49.71
CA LEU A 9 -25.97 0.61 48.68
C LEU A 9 -24.88 1.59 49.14
N ASN A 10 -23.63 1.13 49.23
CA ASN A 10 -22.49 2.03 49.39
C ASN A 10 -21.86 2.33 48.03
N SER A 11 -22.30 3.44 47.45
CA SER A 11 -21.67 4.13 46.34
C SER A 11 -20.51 4.98 46.83
N GLU A 12 -19.29 4.73 46.35
CA GLU A 12 -18.22 5.74 46.35
C GLU A 12 -17.51 5.75 44.99
N ALA A 13 -18.01 6.66 44.15
CA ALA A 13 -17.27 7.19 43.01
C ALA A 13 -16.19 8.14 43.54
N SER A 14 -14.92 7.91 43.20
CA SER A 14 -13.88 8.92 43.32
C SER A 14 -13.34 9.29 41.94
N HIS A 15 -13.90 10.39 41.45
CA HIS A 15 -13.42 11.20 40.35
C HIS A 15 -12.18 11.97 40.80
N VAL A 16 -11.03 11.74 40.18
CA VAL A 16 -9.87 12.64 40.29
C VAL A 16 -9.42 13.04 38.89
N LYS A 17 -9.79 14.27 38.53
CA LYS A 17 -9.18 15.11 37.50
C LYS A 17 -7.92 15.74 38.09
N ASN A 18 -6.80 15.69 37.37
CA ASN A 18 -5.73 16.71 37.39
C ASN A 18 -4.97 16.58 36.06
N GLN A 19 -5.15 17.52 35.12
CA GLN A 19 -4.31 18.72 34.93
C GLN A 19 -2.85 18.34 34.64
N SER A 20 -2.46 18.37 33.37
CA SER A 20 -1.84 19.52 32.68
C SER A 20 -0.35 19.59 32.96
N SER A 21 0.47 19.24 31.96
CA SER A 21 1.82 19.75 31.78
C SER A 21 2.12 19.70 30.28
N THR A 22 2.14 20.90 29.71
CA THR A 22 2.71 21.27 28.42
C THR A 22 4.23 21.24 28.55
N ASP A 23 4.91 20.43 27.73
CA ASP A 23 6.35 20.60 27.51
C ASP A 23 6.56 21.13 26.10
N ASP A 24 7.00 22.38 26.10
CA ASP A 24 7.41 23.25 25.03
C ASP A 24 8.89 22.98 24.77
N GLU A 25 9.21 22.28 23.68
CA GLU A 25 10.58 22.17 23.18
C GLU A 25 10.65 23.01 21.90
N SER A 26 10.91 24.29 22.11
CA SER A 26 11.42 25.19 21.09
C SER A 26 12.93 24.98 20.98
N ASP A 27 13.39 24.59 19.80
CA ASP A 27 14.78 24.87 19.43
C ASP A 27 14.85 25.38 17.99
N SER A 28 15.64 26.43 17.85
CA SER A 28 15.52 27.46 16.83
C SER A 28 16.81 27.51 16.01
N MET A 29 16.63 27.42 14.69
CA MET A 29 17.49 27.89 13.59
C MET A 29 18.88 27.26 13.36
N SER A 30 19.05 26.73 12.14
CA SER A 30 20.18 27.15 11.31
C SER A 30 19.84 27.09 9.82
N ASP A 31 20.00 28.24 9.18
CA ASP A 31 19.92 28.48 7.74
C ASP A 31 20.84 27.57 6.93
N SER A 32 20.32 27.03 5.83
CA SER A 32 21.13 26.71 4.65
C SER A 32 20.40 27.16 3.41
N GLN A 33 20.84 28.31 2.91
CA GLN A 33 20.56 28.79 1.57
C GLN A 33 21.16 27.81 0.56
N GLY A 34 20.36 27.39 -0.41
CA GLY A 34 20.82 26.52 -1.49
C GLY A 34 19.78 26.36 -2.59
N SER A 35 19.79 27.34 -3.50
CA SER A 35 19.37 27.28 -4.90
C SER A 35 17.95 26.79 -5.25
N ASP A 36 17.14 27.80 -5.56
CA ASP A 36 15.90 27.78 -6.33
C ASP A 36 16.11 27.13 -7.71
N GLU A 37 15.60 25.92 -7.88
CA GLU A 37 15.24 25.35 -9.19
C GLU A 37 13.74 25.06 -9.10
N SER A 38 12.96 26.09 -9.42
CA SER A 38 11.51 26.03 -9.53
C SER A 38 11.08 25.01 -10.59
N ASP A 39 10.89 23.75 -10.20
CA ASP A 39 10.07 22.80 -10.94
C ASP A 39 8.60 23.09 -10.62
N SER A 40 8.05 24.08 -11.33
CA SER A 40 6.64 24.42 -11.26
C SER A 40 5.82 23.34 -11.95
N SER A 41 5.64 22.20 -11.29
CA SER A 41 4.57 21.26 -11.64
C SER A 41 3.24 21.94 -11.32
N GLN A 42 2.72 22.69 -12.29
CA GLN A 42 1.34 23.15 -12.28
C GLN A 42 0.46 21.90 -12.21
N VAL A 43 -0.06 21.62 -11.01
CA VAL A 43 -1.19 20.70 -10.87
C VAL A 43 -2.36 21.47 -11.46
N SER A 44 -2.80 21.06 -12.65
CA SER A 44 -4.10 21.51 -13.17
C SER A 44 -5.13 21.01 -12.18
N SER A 45 -5.77 21.93 -11.46
CA SER A 45 -6.92 21.62 -10.64
C SER A 45 -8.12 21.39 -11.55
N ASP A 46 -8.10 20.30 -12.32
CA ASP A 46 -9.31 19.75 -12.91
C ASP A 46 -9.95 18.89 -11.83
N GLU A 47 -11.14 19.31 -11.39
CA GLU A 47 -11.99 18.63 -10.41
C GLU A 47 -12.58 17.37 -11.06
N ASP A 48 -11.73 16.38 -11.34
CA ASP A 48 -12.18 15.02 -11.53
C ASP A 48 -12.23 14.39 -10.13
N ASP A 49 -13.46 14.24 -9.62
CA ASP A 49 -13.81 13.42 -8.45
C ASP A 49 -13.62 11.94 -8.83
N ASP A 50 -12.40 11.62 -9.29
CA ASP A 50 -11.98 10.29 -9.69
C ASP A 50 -11.97 9.41 -8.46
N ASP A 51 -12.69 8.28 -8.57
CA ASP A 51 -12.78 7.23 -7.58
C ASP A 51 -11.40 6.61 -7.31
N ASP A 52 -10.59 7.31 -6.51
CA ASP A 52 -9.23 6.96 -6.12
C ASP A 52 -9.19 5.66 -5.30
N SER A 53 -10.36 5.11 -4.93
CA SER A 53 -10.52 3.85 -4.20
C SER A 53 -9.87 2.67 -4.93
N GLY A 54 -10.02 2.60 -6.26
CA GLY A 54 -9.44 1.52 -7.07
C GLY A 54 -7.91 1.50 -7.07
N ASN A 55 -7.26 2.66 -6.86
CA ASN A 55 -5.80 2.76 -6.82
C ASN A 55 -5.21 2.13 -5.55
N TRP A 56 -5.96 2.19 -4.44
CA TRP A 56 -5.55 1.61 -3.16
C TRP A 56 -5.92 0.14 -3.00
N GLU A 57 -6.97 -0.31 -3.68
CA GLU A 57 -7.47 -1.69 -3.61
C GLU A 57 -6.38 -2.71 -3.91
N ARG A 58 -5.57 -2.48 -4.95
CA ARG A 58 -4.43 -3.35 -5.29
C ARG A 58 -3.45 -3.55 -4.13
N ILE A 59 -3.15 -2.48 -3.38
CA ILE A 59 -2.21 -2.53 -2.24
C ILE A 59 -2.88 -3.21 -1.04
N GLN A 60 -4.19 -2.97 -0.84
CA GLN A 60 -4.98 -3.65 0.19
C GLN A 60 -5.06 -5.15 -0.06
N ASP A 61 -5.34 -5.56 -1.30
CA ASP A 61 -5.44 -6.96 -1.70
C ASP A 61 -4.12 -7.69 -1.52
N GLU A 62 -3.01 -7.11 -1.96
CA GLU A 62 -1.70 -7.72 -1.74
C GLU A 62 -1.35 -7.82 -0.24
N ALA A 63 -1.71 -6.82 0.56
CA ALA A 63 -1.52 -6.86 2.01
C ALA A 63 -2.37 -7.97 2.67
N ARG A 64 -3.59 -8.21 2.20
CA ARG A 64 -4.45 -9.31 2.67
C ARG A 64 -3.93 -10.66 2.21
N GLU A 65 -3.58 -10.80 0.93
CA GLU A 65 -3.11 -12.06 0.33
C GLU A 65 -1.84 -12.57 1.03
N ARG A 66 -0.91 -11.68 1.40
CA ARG A 66 0.29 -12.05 2.19
C ARG A 66 -0.02 -12.71 3.54
N HIS A 67 -1.21 -12.49 4.11
CA HIS A 67 -1.65 -13.09 5.37
C HIS A 67 -2.86 -14.01 5.24
N LYS A 68 -3.21 -14.43 4.01
CA LYS A 68 -4.35 -15.32 3.72
C LYS A 68 -4.35 -16.59 4.57
N ASN A 69 -3.21 -17.26 4.71
CA ASN A 69 -3.09 -18.46 5.55
C ASN A 69 -3.46 -18.21 7.03
N LYS A 70 -3.15 -17.01 7.56
CA LYS A 70 -3.52 -16.64 8.94
C LYS A 70 -5.00 -16.36 9.06
N PHE A 71 -5.57 -15.68 8.07
CA PHE A 71 -7.01 -15.45 7.98
C PHE A 71 -7.77 -16.77 7.98
N GLU A 72 -7.45 -17.69 7.06
CA GLU A 72 -8.08 -19.02 6.98
C GLU A 72 -7.92 -19.84 8.28
N THR A 73 -6.81 -19.64 9.00
CA THR A 73 -6.59 -20.29 10.29
C THR A 73 -7.51 -19.72 11.39
N LEU A 74 -7.67 -18.39 11.44
CA LEU A 74 -8.59 -17.74 12.38
C LEU A 74 -10.05 -18.05 12.07
N VAL A 75 -10.45 -18.09 10.80
CA VAL A 75 -11.81 -18.47 10.40
C VAL A 75 -12.13 -19.88 10.90
N ARG A 76 -11.27 -20.87 10.61
CA ARG A 76 -11.46 -22.24 11.09
C ARG A 76 -11.48 -22.34 12.62
N HIS A 77 -10.69 -21.52 13.31
CA HIS A 77 -10.71 -21.47 14.77
C HIS A 77 -12.08 -21.01 15.28
N TYR A 78 -12.62 -19.91 14.75
CA TYR A 78 -13.94 -19.41 15.15
C TYR A 78 -15.09 -20.34 14.78
N GLU A 79 -15.02 -21.02 13.64
CA GLU A 79 -15.99 -22.06 13.29
C GLU A 79 -15.96 -23.24 14.27
N GLN A 80 -14.77 -23.65 14.73
CA GLN A 80 -14.63 -24.69 15.75
C GLN A 80 -15.17 -24.26 17.12
N GLU A 81 -15.18 -22.96 17.41
CA GLU A 81 -15.82 -22.38 18.61
C GLU A 81 -17.35 -22.29 18.49
N GLY A 82 -17.91 -22.61 17.33
CA GLY A 82 -19.36 -22.67 17.08
C GLY A 82 -19.94 -21.42 16.43
N GLU A 83 -19.10 -20.50 15.94
CA GLU A 83 -19.55 -19.35 15.16
C GLU A 83 -20.03 -19.79 13.77
N SER A 84 -21.01 -19.07 13.21
CA SER A 84 -21.33 -19.24 11.80
C SER A 84 -20.17 -18.76 10.94
N HIS A 85 -20.02 -19.31 9.74
CA HIS A 85 -18.95 -18.96 8.82
C HIS A 85 -18.84 -17.44 8.58
N GLU A 86 -19.96 -16.76 8.33
CA GLU A 86 -19.98 -15.29 8.11
C GLU A 86 -19.50 -14.50 9.35
N VAL A 87 -19.87 -14.93 10.55
CA VAL A 87 -19.41 -14.29 11.80
C VAL A 87 -17.93 -14.60 12.05
N ALA A 88 -17.48 -15.83 11.76
CA ALA A 88 -16.09 -16.25 11.88
C ALA A 88 -15.17 -15.45 10.94
N GLU A 89 -15.58 -15.23 9.69
CA GLU A 89 -14.87 -14.37 8.74
C GLU A 89 -14.77 -12.94 9.24
N ALA A 90 -15.89 -12.33 9.64
CA ALA A 90 -15.89 -10.96 10.13
C ALA A 90 -15.00 -10.79 11.39
N LYS A 91 -14.99 -11.78 12.30
CA LYS A 91 -14.09 -11.78 13.46
C LYS A 91 -12.63 -11.88 13.04
N ALA A 92 -12.29 -12.83 12.16
CA ALA A 92 -10.94 -13.02 11.65
C ALA A 92 -10.41 -11.77 10.92
N GLU A 93 -11.25 -11.10 10.13
CA GLU A 93 -10.89 -9.83 9.48
C GLU A 93 -10.56 -8.74 10.52
N ASN A 94 -11.45 -8.56 11.50
CA ASN A 94 -11.29 -7.54 12.55
C ASN A 94 -10.01 -7.76 13.37
N ASP A 95 -9.71 -9.01 13.74
CA ASP A 95 -8.51 -9.35 14.48
C ASP A 95 -7.23 -9.12 13.69
N LEU A 96 -7.29 -9.30 12.37
CA LEU A 96 -6.15 -9.08 11.48
C LEU A 96 -5.98 -7.63 11.06
N LEU A 97 -6.89 -6.70 11.39
CA LEU A 97 -6.76 -5.28 11.03
C LEU A 97 -5.39 -4.67 11.40
N PRO A 98 -4.83 -4.86 12.61
CA PRO A 98 -3.49 -4.33 12.93
C PRO A 98 -2.40 -4.94 12.05
N THR A 99 -2.54 -6.22 11.69
CA THR A 99 -1.62 -6.93 10.80
C THR A 99 -1.72 -6.40 9.39
N TYR A 100 -2.93 -6.28 8.83
CA TYR A 100 -3.16 -5.73 7.50
C TYR A 100 -2.69 -4.29 7.35
N ARG A 101 -2.96 -3.42 8.33
CA ARG A 101 -2.48 -2.02 8.31
C ARG A 101 -0.95 -1.92 8.36
N LYS A 102 -0.28 -2.84 9.07
CA LYS A 102 1.18 -2.92 9.09
C LYS A 102 1.70 -3.41 7.74
N GLU A 103 1.07 -4.43 7.16
CA GLU A 103 1.49 -4.99 5.88
C GLU A 103 1.24 -4.02 4.72
N PHE A 104 0.09 -3.35 4.69
CA PHE A 104 -0.24 -2.30 3.74
C PHE A 104 0.86 -1.24 3.62
N ARG A 105 1.36 -0.74 4.77
CA ARG A 105 2.46 0.24 4.78
C ARG A 105 3.76 -0.32 4.18
N LYS A 106 4.05 -1.61 4.38
CA LYS A 106 5.22 -2.25 3.76
C LYS A 106 5.05 -2.41 2.25
N VAL A 107 3.90 -2.93 1.83
CA VAL A 107 3.56 -3.10 0.41
C VAL A 107 3.65 -1.76 -0.31
N LEU A 108 3.04 -0.70 0.25
CA LEU A 108 3.15 0.65 -0.28
C LEU A 108 4.60 1.11 -0.39
N PHE A 109 5.41 0.92 0.66
CA PHE A 109 6.83 1.27 0.62
C PHE A 109 7.59 0.50 -0.48
N GLU A 110 7.32 -0.79 -0.65
CA GLU A 110 7.93 -1.63 -1.69
C GLU A 110 7.55 -1.13 -3.09
N TYR A 111 6.28 -0.78 -3.33
CA TYR A 111 5.83 -0.17 -4.60
C TYR A 111 6.53 1.16 -4.86
N LEU A 112 6.58 2.06 -3.87
CA LEU A 112 7.22 3.36 -4.01
C LEU A 112 8.72 3.22 -4.29
N LYS A 113 9.39 2.30 -3.59
CA LYS A 113 10.80 1.98 -3.83
C LYS A 113 11.00 1.41 -5.23
N TRP A 114 10.14 0.48 -5.66
CA TRP A 114 10.20 -0.09 -7.00
C TRP A 114 10.04 0.98 -8.08
N ILE A 115 9.08 1.90 -7.95
CA ILE A 115 8.91 3.04 -8.88
C ILE A 115 10.14 3.95 -8.87
N HIS A 116 10.66 4.29 -7.69
CA HIS A 116 11.85 5.13 -7.56
C HIS A 116 13.07 4.50 -8.27
N ASP A 117 13.28 3.20 -8.09
CA ASP A 117 14.39 2.48 -8.71
C ASP A 117 14.16 2.28 -10.23
N LEU A 118 12.92 2.01 -10.63
CA LEU A 118 12.51 1.89 -12.03
C LEU A 118 12.72 3.20 -12.79
N ARG A 119 12.43 4.35 -12.18
CA ARG A 119 12.69 5.69 -12.77
C ARG A 119 14.17 5.92 -13.08
N LYS A 120 15.09 5.26 -12.37
CA LYS A 120 16.53 5.33 -12.64
C LYS A 120 16.98 4.36 -13.73
N ASN A 121 16.17 3.35 -14.07
CA ASN A 121 16.49 2.35 -15.07
C ASN A 121 16.63 2.98 -16.47
N TYR A 122 17.66 2.58 -17.20
CA TYR A 122 17.94 3.13 -18.53
C TYR A 122 16.83 2.81 -19.55
N ILE A 123 16.34 1.57 -19.59
CA ILE A 123 15.30 1.15 -20.53
C ILE A 123 14.01 1.91 -20.24
N PHE A 124 13.62 2.00 -18.96
CA PHE A 124 12.45 2.77 -18.54
C PHE A 124 12.55 4.24 -18.99
N ARG A 125 13.70 4.91 -18.76
CA ARG A 125 13.90 6.29 -19.22
C ARG A 125 13.80 6.45 -20.74
N GLN A 126 14.28 5.48 -21.52
CA GLN A 126 14.14 5.51 -22.98
C GLN A 126 12.68 5.36 -23.43
N ILE A 127 11.89 4.52 -22.75
CA ILE A 127 10.45 4.38 -22.99
C ILE A 127 9.75 5.69 -22.65
N MET A 128 9.99 6.26 -21.46
CA MET A 128 9.37 7.51 -21.03
C MET A 128 9.70 8.69 -21.95
N LYS A 129 10.96 8.79 -22.41
CA LYS A 129 11.36 9.78 -23.40
C LYS A 129 10.58 9.61 -24.72
N THR A 130 10.48 8.37 -25.20
CA THR A 130 9.75 8.09 -26.45
C THR A 130 8.26 8.39 -26.32
N LYS A 131 7.65 8.04 -25.18
CA LYS A 131 6.27 8.41 -24.86
C LYS A 131 6.10 9.92 -24.92
N GLN A 132 7.01 10.68 -24.32
CA GLN A 132 6.94 12.13 -24.33
C GLN A 132 7.07 12.70 -25.75
N ASP A 133 8.03 12.22 -26.54
CA ASP A 133 8.20 12.64 -27.94
C ASP A 133 6.93 12.38 -28.78
N LEU A 134 6.23 11.24 -28.56
CA LEU A 134 4.98 10.91 -29.25
C LEU A 134 3.83 11.84 -28.83
N MET A 135 3.75 12.23 -27.56
CA MET A 135 2.74 13.17 -27.09
C MET A 135 2.99 14.57 -27.67
N ASP A 136 4.23 15.05 -27.63
CA ASP A 136 4.59 16.42 -27.99
C ASP A 136 4.58 16.65 -29.51
N VAL A 137 5.01 15.65 -30.30
CA VAL A 137 5.17 15.79 -31.76
C VAL A 137 3.96 15.24 -32.51
N ASP A 138 3.47 14.06 -32.11
CA ASP A 138 2.42 13.35 -32.83
C ASP A 138 1.02 13.60 -32.22
N GLY A 139 0.95 14.28 -31.07
CA GLY A 139 -0.32 14.65 -30.41
C GLY A 139 -1.06 13.47 -29.77
N PHE A 140 -0.35 12.37 -29.48
CA PHE A 140 -0.95 11.15 -28.93
C PHE A 140 -1.46 11.38 -27.51
N GLN A 141 -2.56 10.72 -27.16
CA GLN A 141 -3.04 10.66 -25.78
C GLN A 141 -2.09 9.84 -24.91
N TRP A 142 -2.12 10.03 -23.57
CA TRP A 142 -1.14 9.41 -22.67
C TRP A 142 -1.07 7.88 -22.82
N GLU A 143 -2.23 7.20 -22.84
CA GLU A 143 -2.30 5.74 -22.95
C GLU A 143 -1.77 5.25 -24.31
N GLU A 144 -2.23 5.88 -25.40
CA GLU A 144 -1.79 5.57 -26.76
C GLU A 144 -0.28 5.78 -26.93
N ALA A 145 0.25 6.89 -26.42
CA ALA A 145 1.68 7.20 -26.44
C ALA A 145 2.49 6.20 -25.62
N MET A 146 1.98 5.77 -24.46
CA MET A 146 2.63 4.78 -23.62
C MET A 146 2.73 3.42 -24.31
N GLU A 147 1.60 2.94 -24.85
CA GLU A 147 1.55 1.67 -25.56
C GLU A 147 2.47 1.70 -26.80
N ALA A 148 2.41 2.78 -27.60
CA ALA A 148 3.25 2.94 -28.77
C ALA A 148 4.74 3.02 -28.39
N ALA A 149 5.10 3.70 -27.30
CA ALA A 149 6.48 3.79 -26.83
C ALA A 149 7.04 2.42 -26.40
N ILE A 150 6.26 1.62 -25.67
CA ILE A 150 6.62 0.25 -25.27
C ILE A 150 6.89 -0.60 -26.52
N HIS A 151 5.98 -0.59 -27.48
CA HIS A 151 6.13 -1.33 -28.73
C HIS A 151 7.34 -0.87 -29.56
N LYS A 152 7.56 0.45 -29.66
CA LYS A 152 8.70 1.03 -30.40
C LYS A 152 10.06 0.67 -29.77
N ARG A 153 10.10 0.50 -28.43
CA ARG A 153 11.31 0.12 -27.68
C ARG A 153 11.39 -1.38 -27.32
N LYS A 154 10.53 -2.23 -27.90
CA LYS A 154 10.47 -3.68 -27.62
C LYS A 154 11.81 -4.41 -27.70
N PHE A 155 12.72 -3.99 -28.59
CA PHE A 155 14.04 -4.60 -28.71
C PHE A 155 14.88 -4.47 -27.42
N MET A 156 14.68 -3.41 -26.63
CA MET A 156 15.35 -3.23 -25.34
C MET A 156 14.73 -4.14 -24.28
N LEU A 157 13.40 -4.27 -24.28
CA LEU A 157 12.66 -5.13 -23.38
C LEU A 157 12.95 -6.61 -23.64
N ASN A 158 13.00 -7.03 -24.90
CA ASN A 158 13.31 -8.40 -25.28
C ASN A 158 14.73 -8.83 -24.85
N LYS A 159 15.69 -7.90 -24.74
CA LYS A 159 17.04 -8.21 -24.21
C LYS A 159 17.03 -8.60 -22.73
N LEU A 160 15.97 -8.29 -21.99
CA LEU A 160 15.82 -8.71 -20.60
C LEU A 160 15.53 -10.21 -20.49
N PHE A 161 14.97 -10.81 -21.54
CA PHE A 161 14.67 -12.24 -21.61
C PHE A 161 15.67 -12.93 -22.54
N GLN A 162 16.71 -13.50 -21.94
CA GLN A 162 17.73 -14.25 -22.69
C GLN A 162 17.23 -15.67 -22.97
N HIS A 163 17.54 -16.17 -24.16
CA HIS A 163 17.30 -17.56 -24.49
C HIS A 163 18.15 -18.46 -23.58
N ILE A 164 17.52 -19.41 -22.90
CA ILE A 164 18.21 -20.43 -22.13
C ILE A 164 18.46 -21.61 -23.08
N GLU A 165 19.72 -21.93 -23.33
CA GLU A 165 20.07 -23.12 -24.12
C GLU A 165 19.60 -24.38 -23.39
N ILE A 166 18.92 -25.26 -24.13
CA ILE A 166 18.51 -26.56 -23.60
C ILE A 166 19.74 -27.45 -23.63
N PRO A 167 20.20 -28.00 -22.49
CA PRO A 167 21.31 -28.93 -22.50
C PRO A 167 20.92 -30.22 -23.22
N ASP A 168 21.72 -30.61 -24.21
CA ASP A 168 21.39 -31.71 -25.14
C ASP A 168 21.41 -33.12 -24.51
N ASN A 169 21.93 -33.31 -23.30
CA ASN A 169 21.81 -34.55 -22.53
C ASN A 169 22.06 -34.27 -21.04
N VAL A 170 21.05 -34.50 -20.21
CA VAL A 170 21.27 -34.91 -18.81
C VAL A 170 21.50 -36.41 -18.91
N ASP A 171 22.77 -36.83 -18.89
CA ASP A 171 23.11 -38.23 -18.72
C ASP A 171 22.52 -38.68 -17.38
N VAL A 172 21.33 -39.28 -17.44
CA VAL A 172 20.73 -39.98 -16.31
C VAL A 172 21.58 -41.23 -16.14
N GLU A 173 22.61 -41.15 -15.29
CA GLU A 173 23.29 -42.33 -14.78
C GLU A 173 22.22 -43.23 -14.13
N MET A 174 21.91 -44.34 -14.82
CA MET A 174 21.12 -45.45 -14.30
C MET A 174 21.99 -46.41 -13.48
#